data_AF-A0A348NJX1-F1
#
_entry.id   AF-A0A348NJX1-F1
#
_cell.length_a   1.000
_cell.length_b   1.000
_cell.length_c   1.000
_cell.angle_alpha   90.00
_cell.angle_beta   90.00
_cell.angle_gamma   90.00
#
_symmetry.space_group_name_H-M   'P 1'
#
loop_
_entity.id
_entity.type
_entity.pdbx_description
1 polymer ?
#
loop_
_entity_poly.entity_id
_entity_poly.type
_entity_poly.pdbx_seq_one_letter_code
_entity_poly.pdbx_strand_id
1 'polypeptide(L)'
;MNQKRLKSWKYYVILYALAFLALGAVALYKHFAGTYVPGDLWNVLIFPPLLAVMMFLSDLMMQKLADKKGKKDFEGKYLDAIAEKMRAANLFLIEDFRRLKESVRFQEVLKYGFYITQHGESEKFSVARLEKRFDTRSLEAKAMPFVIAHVREILAEKQK
;
A
#
# COMPACT_ATOMS: atom_id res chain seq x y z
N MET A 1 -5.40 3.59 -4.77
CA MET A 1 -5.46 2.14 -4.50
C MET A 1 -6.24 1.93 -3.21
N ASN A 2 -7.39 1.25 -3.26
CA ASN A 2 -8.37 1.18 -2.16
C ASN A 2 -7.76 0.64 -0.86
N GLN A 3 -7.51 1.53 0.11
CA GLN A 3 -7.41 1.11 1.51
C GLN A 3 -8.74 0.45 1.87
N LYS A 4 -8.71 -0.82 2.30
CA LYS A 4 -9.88 -1.51 2.84
C LYS A 4 -10.30 -0.77 4.11
N ARG A 5 -11.21 0.20 3.96
CA ARG A 5 -11.81 0.95 5.07
C ARG A 5 -12.43 -0.03 6.06
N LEU A 6 -12.38 0.32 7.35
CA LEU A 6 -13.22 -0.32 8.38
C LEU A 6 -14.62 -0.55 7.78
N LYS A 7 -15.19 -1.74 7.98
CA LYS A 7 -16.54 -2.00 7.48
C LYS A 7 -17.46 -0.92 8.04
N SER A 8 -18.42 -0.47 7.23
CA SER A 8 -19.35 0.58 7.66
C SER A 8 -20.02 0.18 8.97
N TRP A 9 -20.26 1.12 9.88
CA TRP A 9 -20.92 0.83 11.17
C TRP A 9 -22.24 0.04 10.99
N LYS A 10 -22.93 0.27 9.87
CA LYS A 10 -24.13 -0.46 9.44
C LYS A 10 -23.91 -1.97 9.36
N TYR A 11 -22.74 -2.42 8.92
CA TYR A 11 -22.39 -3.84 8.84
C TYR A 11 -22.43 -4.51 10.22
N TYR A 12 -21.85 -3.88 11.25
CA TYR A 12 -21.82 -4.47 12.60
C TYR A 12 -23.21 -4.49 13.24
N VAL A 13 -24.04 -3.47 12.97
CA VAL A 13 -25.44 -3.44 13.44
C VAL A 13 -26.31 -4.48 12.74
N ILE A 14 -26.15 -4.65 11.42
CA ILE A 14 -26.84 -5.72 10.68
C ILE A 14 -26.38 -7.09 11.17
N LEU A 15 -25.08 -7.28 11.39
CA LEU A 15 -24.53 -8.54 11.92
C LEU A 15 -25.08 -8.83 13.31
N TYR A 16 -25.14 -7.83 14.19
CA TYR A 16 -25.73 -7.94 15.52
C TYR A 16 -27.21 -8.34 15.43
N ALA A 17 -28.01 -7.66 14.60
CA ALA A 17 -29.42 -7.96 14.43
C ALA A 17 -29.64 -9.39 13.91
N LEU A 18 -28.82 -9.84 12.96
CA LEU A 18 -28.88 -11.18 12.40
C LEU A 18 -28.49 -12.24 13.44
N ALA A 19 -27.43 -12.02 14.21
CA ALA A 19 -27.01 -12.90 15.29
C ALA A 19 -28.05 -12.98 16.41
N PHE A 20 -28.65 -11.84 16.77
CA PHE A 20 -29.71 -11.78 17.77
C PHE A 20 -30.97 -12.53 17.31
N LEU A 21 -31.40 -12.34 16.06
CA LEU A 21 -32.53 -13.06 15.49
C LEU A 21 -32.27 -14.58 15.43
N ALA A 22 -31.08 -15.00 14.99
CA ALA A 22 -30.73 -16.42 14.92
C ALA A 22 -30.74 -17.08 16.30
N LEU A 23 -30.12 -16.46 17.30
CA LEU A 23 -30.11 -16.98 18.67
C LEU A 23 -31.49 -16.92 19.33
N GLY A 24 -32.26 -15.85 19.07
CA GLY A 24 -33.65 -15.74 19.51
C GLY A 24 -34.54 -16.84 18.95
N ALA A 25 -34.40 -17.18 17.67
CA ALA A 25 -35.12 -18.29 17.05
C ALA A 25 -34.77 -19.64 17.69
N VAL A 26 -33.49 -19.89 18.00
CA VAL A 26 -33.05 -21.10 18.71
C VAL A 26 -33.62 -21.15 20.14
N ALA A 27 -33.60 -20.04 20.87
CA ALA A 27 -34.14 -19.97 22.21
C ALA A 27 -35.66 -20.20 22.24
N LEU A 28 -36.40 -19.63 21.28
CA LEU A 28 -37.83 -19.87 21.11
C LEU A 28 -38.11 -21.35 20.79
N TYR A 29 -37.35 -21.94 19.87
CA TYR A 29 -37.48 -23.37 19.56
C TYR A 29 -37.30 -24.24 20.81
N LYS A 30 -36.25 -23.99 21.61
CA LYS A 30 -36.01 -24.71 22.88
C LYS A 30 -37.13 -24.50 23.90
N HIS A 31 -37.72 -23.31 23.95
CA HIS A 31 -38.85 -23.00 24.81
C HIS A 31 -40.06 -23.88 24.47
N PHE A 32 -40.43 -23.96 23.19
CA PHE A 32 -41.53 -24.82 22.75
C PHE A 32 -41.21 -26.33 22.86
N ALA A 33 -39.94 -26.71 22.74
CA ALA A 33 -39.49 -28.09 22.90
C ALA A 33 -39.36 -28.53 24.38
N GLY A 34 -39.60 -27.64 25.35
CA GLY A 34 -39.48 -27.95 26.78
C GLY A 34 -38.04 -28.18 27.27
N THR A 35 -37.03 -27.88 26.45
CA THR A 35 -35.59 -28.06 26.76
C THR A 35 -34.90 -26.74 27.13
N TYR A 36 -35.69 -25.71 27.42
CA TYR A 36 -35.19 -24.38 27.72
C TYR A 36 -34.53 -24.33 29.09
N VAL A 37 -33.26 -23.91 29.11
CA VAL A 37 -32.51 -23.67 30.33
C VAL A 37 -32.37 -22.15 30.51
N PRO A 38 -32.46 -21.59 31.73
CA PRO A 38 -32.28 -20.15 31.96
C PRO A 38 -30.94 -19.59 31.41
N GLY A 39 -29.91 -20.43 31.28
CA GLY A 39 -28.65 -20.07 30.64
C GLY A 39 -28.76 -19.74 29.15
N ASP A 40 -29.78 -20.24 28.46
CA ASP A 40 -30.02 -19.91 27.04
C ASP A 40 -30.39 -18.44 26.85
N LEU A 41 -31.07 -17.80 27.82
CA LEU A 41 -31.36 -16.36 27.77
C LEU A 41 -30.08 -15.53 27.79
N TRP A 42 -29.15 -15.91 28.67
CA TRP A 42 -27.84 -15.27 28.77
C TRP A 42 -27.07 -15.40 27.46
N ASN A 43 -27.19 -16.54 26.79
CA ASN A 43 -26.56 -16.74 25.50
C ASN A 43 -27.11 -15.78 24.43
N VAL A 44 -28.44 -15.60 24.35
CA VAL A 44 -29.05 -14.66 23.39
C VAL A 44 -28.64 -13.21 23.67
N LEU A 45 -28.46 -12.82 24.93
CA LEU A 45 -28.14 -11.45 25.29
C LEU A 45 -26.65 -11.12 25.13
N ILE A 46 -25.76 -12.05 25.47
CA ILE A 46 -24.30 -11.81 25.54
C ILE A 46 -23.61 -12.13 24.21
N PHE A 47 -24.01 -13.18 23.49
CA PHE A 47 -23.27 -13.60 22.30
C PHE A 47 -23.36 -12.63 21.12
N PRO A 48 -24.51 -12.02 20.78
CA PRO A 48 -24.58 -11.03 19.69
C PRO A 48 -23.65 -9.82 19.88
N PRO A 49 -23.62 -9.13 21.05
CA PRO A 49 -22.68 -8.03 21.26
C PRO A 49 -21.24 -8.54 21.30
N LEU A 50 -20.97 -9.71 21.91
CA LEU A 50 -19.64 -10.31 21.94
C LEU A 50 -19.11 -10.59 20.52
N LEU A 51 -19.93 -11.15 19.65
CA LEU A 51 -19.60 -11.42 18.26
C LEU A 51 -19.29 -10.13 17.48
N ALA A 52 -20.11 -9.10 17.66
CA ALA A 52 -19.89 -7.80 17.03
C ALA A 52 -18.57 -7.15 17.47
N VAL A 53 -18.27 -7.20 18.78
CA VAL A 53 -17.00 -6.71 19.35
C VAL A 53 -15.81 -7.52 18.84
N MET A 54 -15.89 -8.85 18.79
CA MET A 54 -14.82 -9.69 18.24
C MET A 54 -14.55 -9.37 16.77
N MET A 55 -15.59 -9.18 15.96
CA MET A 55 -15.44 -8.82 14.55
C MET A 55 -14.79 -7.45 14.38
N PHE A 56 -15.19 -6.48 15.19
CA PHE A 56 -14.56 -5.16 15.22
C PHE A 56 -13.06 -5.24 15.60
N LEU A 57 -12.73 -5.99 16.65
CA LEU A 57 -11.35 -6.21 17.08
C LEU A 57 -10.51 -6.92 16.02
N SER A 58 -11.09 -7.91 15.33
CA SER A 58 -10.45 -8.63 14.22
C SER A 58 -10.13 -7.68 13.07
N ASP A 59 -11.10 -6.86 12.64
CA ASP A 59 -10.87 -5.85 11.60
C ASP A 59 -9.78 -4.84 12.02
N LEU A 60 -9.76 -4.43 13.28
CA LEU A 60 -8.75 -3.52 13.83
C LEU A 60 -7.35 -4.16 13.87
N MET A 61 -7.24 -5.43 14.26
CA MET A 61 -5.99 -6.18 14.23
C MET A 61 -5.49 -6.39 12.79
N MET A 62 -6.39 -6.74 11.87
CA MET A 62 -6.06 -6.93 10.46
C MET A 62 -5.58 -5.63 9.82
N GLN A 63 -6.17 -4.49 10.18
CA GLN A 63 -5.68 -3.18 9.76
C GLN A 63 -4.29 -2.90 10.34
N LYS A 64 -4.08 -3.07 11.65
CA LYS A 64 -2.75 -2.88 12.24
C LYS A 64 -1.69 -3.78 11.61
N LEU A 65 -2.02 -5.04 11.29
CA LEU A 65 -1.12 -5.97 10.60
C LEU A 65 -0.87 -5.55 9.15
N ALA A 66 -1.88 -5.05 8.44
CA ALA A 66 -1.75 -4.55 7.08
C ALA A 66 -0.93 -3.24 7.03
N ASP A 67 -1.14 -2.34 7.97
CA ASP A 67 -0.42 -1.06 8.10
C ASP A 67 1.04 -1.30 8.53
N LYS A 68 1.30 -2.30 9.38
CA LYS A 68 2.66 -2.75 9.69
C LYS A 68 3.36 -3.40 8.50
N LYS A 69 2.58 -4.01 7.59
CA LYS A 69 3.01 -4.41 6.24
C LYS A 69 2.81 -3.28 5.22
N GLY A 70 2.79 -2.02 5.67
CA GLY A 70 2.73 -0.85 4.81
C GLY A 70 3.72 -1.03 3.68
N LYS A 71 3.21 -0.90 2.44
CA LYS A 71 4.00 -1.04 1.21
C LYS A 71 5.36 -0.40 1.46
N LYS A 72 6.44 -1.19 1.46
CA LYS A 72 7.78 -0.64 1.33
C LYS A 72 7.70 0.24 0.09
N ASP A 73 7.74 1.55 0.28
CA ASP A 73 7.67 2.52 -0.80
C ASP A 73 9.02 2.50 -1.50
N PHE A 74 9.28 1.41 -2.23
CA PHE A 74 10.53 1.20 -2.94
C PHE A 74 10.70 2.27 -4.02
N GLU A 75 9.59 2.72 -4.62
CA GLU A 75 9.59 3.81 -5.59
C GLU A 75 9.91 5.15 -4.91
N GLY A 76 9.22 5.48 -3.80
CA GLY A 76 9.52 6.69 -3.02
C GLY A 76 10.97 6.75 -2.54
N LYS A 77 11.49 5.65 -1.96
CA LYS A 77 12.89 5.55 -1.53
C LYS A 77 13.88 5.70 -2.70
N TYR A 78 13.57 5.13 -3.85
CA TYR A 78 14.37 5.28 -5.07
C TYR A 78 14.40 6.73 -5.55
N LEU A 79 13.25 7.40 -5.55
CA LEU A 79 13.14 8.82 -5.92
C LEU A 79 13.89 9.72 -4.94
N ASP A 80 13.75 9.46 -3.64
CA ASP A 80 14.43 10.20 -2.58
C ASP A 80 15.95 10.06 -2.69
N ALA A 81 16.46 8.86 -2.96
CA ALA A 81 17.89 8.61 -3.14
C ALA A 81 18.46 9.37 -4.35
N ILE A 82 17.74 9.40 -5.48
CA ILE A 82 18.15 10.19 -6.64
C ILE A 82 18.13 11.69 -6.32
N ALA A 83 17.07 12.17 -5.69
CA ALA A 83 16.93 13.58 -5.32
C ALA A 83 18.04 14.01 -4.35
N GLU A 84 18.41 13.17 -3.40
CA GLU A 84 19.51 13.41 -2.48
C GLU A 84 20.86 13.52 -3.21
N LYS A 85 21.16 12.60 -4.14
CA LYS A 85 22.37 12.67 -4.96
C LYS A 85 22.44 13.93 -5.82
N MET A 86 21.30 14.33 -6.41
CA MET A 86 21.21 15.54 -7.21
C MET A 86 21.41 16.81 -6.35
N ARG A 87 20.86 16.84 -5.13
CA ARG A 87 21.09 17.93 -4.17
C ARG A 87 22.53 17.99 -3.73
N ALA A 88 23.15 16.86 -3.40
CA ALA A 88 24.53 16.77 -2.98
C ALA A 88 25.51 17.30 -4.04
N ALA A 89 25.16 17.15 -5.32
CA ALA A 89 25.97 17.67 -6.43
C ALA A 89 25.94 19.20 -6.55
N ASN A 90 24.97 19.90 -5.94
CA ASN A 90 24.80 21.36 -6.05
C ASN A 90 24.75 21.90 -7.51
N LEU A 91 24.36 21.06 -8.47
CA LEU A 91 24.30 21.41 -9.90
C LEU A 91 22.94 21.93 -10.36
N PHE A 92 21.92 21.90 -9.49
CA PHE A 92 20.54 22.23 -9.81
C PHE A 92 20.00 23.30 -8.86
N LEU A 93 19.30 24.28 -9.41
CA LEU A 93 18.56 25.27 -8.62
C LEU A 93 17.22 24.70 -8.15
N ILE A 94 16.61 25.34 -7.16
CA ILE A 94 15.28 24.95 -6.64
C ILE A 94 14.24 24.93 -7.77
N GLU A 95 14.32 25.88 -8.70
CA GLU A 95 13.41 25.93 -9.84
C GLU A 95 13.64 24.77 -10.82
N ASP A 96 14.90 24.33 -11.00
CA ASP A 96 15.23 23.19 -11.84
C ASP A 96 14.60 21.91 -11.29
N PHE A 97 14.67 21.71 -9.97
CA PHE A 97 13.99 20.60 -9.30
C PHE A 97 12.48 20.64 -9.50
N ARG A 98 11.86 21.84 -9.42
CA ARG A 98 10.43 22.00 -9.67
C ARG A 98 10.07 21.60 -11.10
N ARG A 99 10.85 22.07 -12.08
CA ARG A 99 10.67 21.76 -13.51
C ARG A 99 10.82 20.26 -13.79
N LEU A 100 11.80 19.58 -13.18
CA LEU A 100 11.95 18.12 -13.30
C LEU A 100 10.77 17.36 -12.71
N LYS A 101 10.24 17.83 -11.57
CA LYS A 101 9.08 17.20 -10.93
C LYS A 101 7.82 17.30 -11.80
N GLU A 102 7.67 18.40 -12.52
CA GLU A 102 6.54 18.65 -13.44
C GLU A 102 6.74 18.03 -14.83
N SER A 103 7.99 17.72 -15.23
CA SER A 103 8.31 17.14 -16.54
C SER A 103 7.82 15.69 -16.65
N VAL A 104 6.72 15.48 -17.38
CA VAL A 104 6.14 14.14 -17.64
C VAL A 104 7.19 13.18 -18.23
N ARG A 105 8.01 13.67 -19.18
CA ARG A 105 9.06 12.86 -19.82
C ARG A 105 10.11 12.38 -18.83
N PHE A 106 10.49 13.23 -17.87
CA PHE A 106 11.44 12.86 -16.82
C PHE A 106 10.82 11.87 -15.82
N GLN A 107 9.58 12.11 -15.40
CA GLN A 107 8.85 11.22 -14.49
C GLN A 107 8.66 9.80 -15.09
N GLU A 108 8.40 9.69 -16.40
CA GLU A 108 8.39 8.39 -17.09
C GLU A 108 9.73 7.67 -17.01
N VAL A 109 10.84 8.40 -17.16
CA VAL A 109 12.17 7.81 -17.13
C VAL A 109 12.56 7.36 -15.74
N LEU A 110 12.18 8.11 -14.70
CA LEU A 110 12.35 7.66 -13.32
C LEU A 110 11.62 6.34 -13.07
N LYS A 111 10.40 6.19 -13.58
CA LYS A 111 9.65 4.91 -13.51
C LYS A 111 10.33 3.78 -14.26
N TYR A 112 10.90 4.06 -15.43
CA TYR A 112 11.64 3.06 -16.21
C TYR A 112 12.94 2.65 -15.51
N GLY A 113 13.68 3.60 -14.94
CA GLY A 113 14.86 3.32 -14.12
C GLY A 113 14.49 2.45 -12.92
N PHE A 114 13.42 2.80 -12.21
CA PHE A 114 12.90 1.98 -11.11
C PHE A 114 12.52 0.56 -11.58
N TYR A 115 11.83 0.43 -12.71
CA TYR A 115 11.49 -0.87 -13.28
C TYR A 115 12.74 -1.71 -13.56
N ILE A 116 13.80 -1.12 -14.14
CA ILE A 116 15.08 -1.80 -14.39
C ILE A 116 15.70 -2.26 -13.06
N THR A 117 15.66 -1.44 -12.01
CA THR A 117 16.21 -1.87 -10.70
C THR A 117 15.47 -3.05 -10.11
N GLN A 118 14.15 -3.19 -10.36
CA GLN A 118 13.35 -4.29 -9.81
C GLN A 118 13.46 -5.57 -10.64
N HIS A 119 13.38 -5.45 -11.97
CA HIS A 119 13.22 -6.57 -12.89
C HIS A 119 14.46 -6.89 -13.73
N GLY A 120 15.51 -6.07 -13.64
CA GLY A 120 16.70 -6.17 -14.49
C GLY A 120 16.51 -5.49 -15.85
N GLU A 121 17.55 -5.58 -16.69
CA GLU A 121 17.52 -5.02 -18.04
C GLU A 121 16.73 -5.92 -19.01
N SER A 122 16.03 -5.29 -19.94
CA SER A 122 15.32 -5.97 -21.04
C SER A 122 15.57 -5.24 -22.35
N GLU A 123 15.23 -5.89 -23.48
CA GLU A 123 15.37 -5.27 -24.80
C GLU A 123 14.55 -3.96 -24.93
N LYS A 124 13.43 -3.85 -24.21
CA LYS A 124 12.59 -2.65 -24.17
C LYS A 124 13.11 -1.59 -23.19
N PHE A 125 13.58 -2.02 -22.01
CA PHE A 125 14.05 -1.16 -20.92
C PHE A 125 15.50 -1.46 -20.59
N SER A 126 16.41 -0.66 -21.13
CA SER A 126 17.86 -0.77 -20.89
C SER A 126 18.46 0.58 -20.55
N VAL A 127 19.57 0.56 -19.81
CA VAL A 127 20.27 1.78 -19.40
C VAL A 127 20.76 2.59 -20.61
N ALA A 128 21.24 1.90 -21.66
CA ALA A 128 21.69 2.54 -22.90
C ALA A 128 20.57 3.33 -23.62
N ARG A 129 19.30 2.90 -23.49
CA ARG A 129 18.16 3.65 -24.04
C ARG A 129 17.81 4.87 -23.20
N LEU A 130 18.01 4.81 -21.88
CA LEU A 130 17.81 5.97 -21.00
C LEU A 130 18.82 7.08 -21.31
N GLU A 131 20.07 6.72 -21.58
CA GLU A 131 21.15 7.66 -21.94
C GLU A 131 20.82 8.50 -23.20
N LYS A 132 20.22 7.88 -24.23
CA LYS A 132 19.97 8.53 -25.53
C LYS A 132 18.61 9.24 -25.62
N ARG A 133 17.79 9.24 -24.56
CA ARG A 133 16.39 9.66 -24.64
C ARG A 133 16.17 11.19 -24.62
N PHE A 134 17.14 11.95 -24.13
CA PHE A 134 17.02 13.40 -23.98
C PHE A 134 18.05 14.16 -24.80
N ASP A 135 17.68 15.37 -25.22
CA ASP A 135 18.59 16.31 -25.88
C ASP A 135 19.68 16.75 -24.88
N THR A 136 20.94 16.78 -25.29
CA THR A 136 22.08 17.06 -24.41
C THR A 136 22.02 18.42 -23.71
N ARG A 137 21.27 19.38 -24.25
CA ARG A 137 21.08 20.71 -23.66
C ARG A 137 19.91 20.77 -22.67
N SER A 138 19.05 19.76 -22.67
CA SER A 138 17.89 19.71 -21.79
C SER A 138 18.29 19.53 -20.32
N LEU A 139 17.43 20.03 -19.44
CA LEU A 139 17.62 19.92 -17.99
C LEU A 139 17.48 18.45 -17.55
N GLU A 140 16.61 17.69 -18.21
CA GLU A 140 16.46 16.25 -18.04
C GLU A 140 17.75 15.49 -18.40
N ALA A 141 18.44 15.86 -19.47
CA ALA A 141 19.72 15.24 -19.83
C ALA A 141 20.80 15.52 -18.79
N LYS A 142 20.80 16.70 -18.16
CA LYS A 142 21.71 16.99 -17.04
C LYS A 142 21.39 16.15 -15.80
N ALA A 143 20.12 15.83 -15.56
CA ALA A 143 19.68 14.99 -14.44
C ALA A 143 19.88 13.48 -14.69
N MET A 144 19.90 13.06 -15.95
CA MET A 144 19.96 11.64 -16.33
C MET A 144 21.17 10.85 -15.80
N PRO A 145 22.40 11.41 -15.75
CA PRO A 145 23.55 10.73 -15.17
C PRO A 145 23.32 10.25 -13.74
N PHE A 146 22.58 11.01 -12.91
CA PHE A 146 22.27 10.63 -11.54
C PHE A 146 21.34 9.43 -11.47
N VAL A 147 20.32 9.39 -12.34
CA VAL A 147 19.40 8.27 -12.45
C VAL A 147 20.16 7.01 -12.88
N ILE A 148 20.97 7.11 -13.93
CA ILE A 148 21.74 5.98 -14.47
C ILE A 148 22.76 5.46 -13.46
N ALA A 149 23.50 6.35 -12.81
CA ALA A 149 24.48 5.97 -11.79
C ALA A 149 23.81 5.18 -10.67
N HIS A 150 22.66 5.65 -10.19
CA HIS A 150 21.92 4.97 -9.13
C HIS A 150 21.35 3.61 -9.58
N VAL A 151 20.82 3.52 -10.81
CA VAL A 151 20.36 2.23 -11.37
C VAL A 151 21.52 1.23 -11.45
N ARG A 152 22.68 1.65 -11.95
CA ARG A 152 23.88 0.79 -12.06
C ARG A 152 24.38 0.31 -10.70
N GLU A 153 24.41 1.19 -9.69
CA GLU A 153 24.79 0.81 -8.33
C GLU A 153 23.89 -0.28 -7.76
N ILE A 154 22.56 -0.12 -7.87
CA ILE A 154 21.60 -1.11 -7.37
C ILE A 154 21.75 -2.44 -8.12
N LEU A 155 21.96 -2.40 -9.44
CA LEU A 155 22.18 -3.61 -10.24
C LEU A 155 23.48 -4.32 -9.84
N ALA A 156 24.55 -3.58 -9.54
CA ALA A 156 25.82 -4.14 -9.09
C ALA A 156 25.71 -4.76 -7.69
N GLU A 157 24.93 -4.16 -6.78
CA GLU A 157 24.66 -4.72 -5.45
C GLU A 157 23.86 -6.02 -5.51
N LYS A 158 22.90 -6.13 -6.43
CA LYS A 158 22.09 -7.36 -6.61
C LYS A 158 22.87 -8.55 -7.17
N GLN A 159 24.04 -8.33 -7.76
CA GLN A 159 24.89 -9.38 -8.34
C GLN A 159 25.93 -9.92 -7.34
N LYS A 160 26.04 -9.30 -6.15
CA LYS A 160 26.86 -9.78 -5.04
C LYS A 160 26.06 -10.68 -4.11
#